data_AF-A0A970CZ19-F1
#
_entry.id   AF-A0A970CZ19-F1
#
_cell.length_a   1.000
_cell.length_b   1.000
_cell.length_c   1.000
_cell.angle_alpha   90.00
_cell.angle_beta   90.00
_cell.angle_gamma   90.00
#
_symmetry.space_group_name_H-M   'P 1'
#
loop_
_entity.id
_entity.type
_entity.pdbx_description
1 polymer ?
#
loop_
_entity_poly.entity_id
_entity_poly.type
_entity_poly.pdbx_seq_one_letter_code
_entity_poly.pdbx_strand_id
1 'polypeptide(L)'
;MAVIKVKEVNLEYGYPTAEIAVRNMVDQLMSCKRQGMRAVILIHGYGSSGTGGKIKQAVSQKLRDPSMVGIVRTTCPGERWVEKKRTMLNACPGLRDYESRISGNYGVTVVLLK
;
A
#
# COMPACT_ATOMS: atom_id res chain seq x y z
N MET A 1 -13.74 -5.29 20.89
CA MET A 1 -13.62 -4.31 19.80
C MET A 1 -12.77 -4.93 18.70
N ALA A 2 -13.27 -4.99 17.46
CA ALA A 2 -12.48 -5.55 16.37
C ALA A 2 -11.28 -4.64 16.12
N VAL A 3 -10.08 -5.12 16.46
CA VAL A 3 -8.84 -4.41 16.17
C VAL A 3 -8.81 -4.11 14.67
N ILE A 4 -8.78 -2.83 14.30
CA ILE A 4 -8.65 -2.42 12.91
C ILE A 4 -7.34 -3.00 12.41
N LYS A 5 -7.42 -3.94 11.47
CA LYS A 5 -6.24 -4.61 10.88
C LYS A 5 -5.75 -3.91 9.61
N VAL A 6 -6.12 -2.65 9.41
CA VAL A 6 -5.77 -1.84 8.24
C VAL A 6 -5.00 -0.60 8.68
N LYS A 7 -3.87 -0.30 8.04
CA LYS A 7 -3.07 0.92 8.32
C LYS A 7 -2.93 1.76 7.06
N GLU A 8 -3.16 3.07 7.15
CA GLU A 8 -2.73 4.03 6.12
C GLU A 8 -1.29 4.47 6.38
N VAL A 9 -0.45 4.47 5.34
CA VAL A 9 0.96 4.90 5.40
C VAL A 9 1.19 5.92 4.29
N ASN A 10 1.55 7.15 4.67
CA ASN A 10 1.86 8.21 3.74
C ASN A 10 3.36 8.23 3.41
N LEU A 11 3.68 7.88 2.16
CA LEU A 11 5.06 7.83 1.64
C LEU A 11 5.52 9.16 1.05
N GLU A 12 4.61 10.12 0.86
CA GLU A 12 4.93 11.48 0.41
C GLU A 12 5.21 12.43 1.59
N TYR A 13 4.97 11.97 2.82
CA TYR A 13 5.17 12.80 4.01
C TYR A 13 6.63 13.25 4.14
N GLY A 14 6.82 14.58 4.21
CA GLY A 14 8.15 15.19 4.28
C GLY A 14 8.87 15.32 2.94
N TYR A 15 8.18 15.13 1.81
CA TYR A 15 8.73 15.24 0.45
C TYR A 15 10.04 14.45 0.23
N PRO A 16 10.07 13.15 0.58
CA PRO A 16 11.28 12.35 0.47
C PRO A 16 11.66 12.08 -0.99
N THR A 17 12.92 11.69 -1.20
CA THR A 17 13.32 11.07 -2.46
C THR A 17 12.63 9.71 -2.63
N ALA A 18 12.54 9.22 -3.87
CA ALA A 18 11.93 7.90 -4.14
C ALA A 18 12.63 6.76 -3.39
N GLU A 19 13.95 6.83 -3.23
CA GLU A 19 14.73 5.85 -2.47
C GLU A 19 14.37 5.86 -0.98
N ILE A 20 14.27 7.04 -0.38
CA ILE A 20 13.87 7.19 1.03
C ILE A 20 12.43 6.70 1.22
N ALA A 21 11.52 7.06 0.32
CA ALA A 21 10.13 6.61 0.36
C ALA A 21 10.03 5.07 0.31
N VAL A 22 10.84 4.42 -0.52
CA VAL A 22 10.88 2.95 -0.61
C VAL A 22 11.45 2.32 0.66
N ARG A 23 12.53 2.86 1.24
CA ARG A 23 13.07 2.37 2.53
C ARG A 23 12.02 2.48 3.63
N ASN A 24 11.41 3.66 3.76
CA ASN A 24 10.34 3.91 4.73
C ASN A 24 9.15 2.97 4.53
N MET A 25 8.74 2.72 3.28
CA MET A 25 7.69 1.77 2.95
C MET A 25 8.03 0.37 3.50
N VAL A 26 9.24 -0.12 3.23
CA VAL A 26 9.68 -1.46 3.64
C VAL A 26 9.67 -1.59 5.17
N ASP A 27 10.21 -0.59 5.89
CA ASP A 27 10.23 -0.58 7.35
C ASP A 27 8.81 -0.53 7.94
N GLN A 28 7.92 0.28 7.36
CA GLN A 28 6.53 0.36 7.78
C GLN A 28 5.76 -0.94 7.52
N LEU A 29 5.97 -1.59 6.37
CA LEU A 29 5.34 -2.88 6.08
C LEU A 29 5.81 -3.97 7.06
N MET A 30 7.11 -4.01 7.38
CA MET A 30 7.64 -4.93 8.40
C MET A 30 7.08 -4.63 9.80
N SER A 31 7.00 -3.35 10.17
CA SER A 31 6.41 -2.93 11.44
C SER A 31 4.94 -3.31 11.53
N CYS A 32 4.15 -3.04 10.49
CA CYS A 32 2.74 -3.40 10.41
C CYS A 32 2.54 -4.92 10.50
N LYS A 33 3.40 -5.70 9.86
CA LYS A 33 3.37 -7.17 9.95
C LYS A 33 3.62 -7.63 11.39
N ARG A 34 4.63 -7.09 12.07
CA ARG A 34 4.92 -7.38 13.49
C ARG A 34 3.78 -6.99 14.42
N GLN A 35 3.06 -5.91 14.09
CA GLN A 35 1.89 -5.45 14.84
C GLN A 35 0.61 -6.26 14.53
N GLY A 36 0.66 -7.25 13.65
CA GLY A 36 -0.50 -8.09 13.33
C GLY A 36 -1.51 -7.43 12.37
N MET A 37 -1.11 -6.36 11.67
CA MET A 37 -1.92 -5.75 10.63
C MET A 37 -2.09 -6.71 9.45
N ARG A 38 -3.24 -6.63 8.77
CA ARG A 38 -3.58 -7.49 7.64
C ARG A 38 -3.49 -6.77 6.31
N ALA A 39 -3.77 -5.47 6.30
CA ALA A 39 -3.64 -4.65 5.12
C ALA A 39 -2.96 -3.31 5.44
N VAL A 40 -2.23 -2.79 4.46
CA VAL A 40 -1.64 -1.47 4.49
C VAL A 40 -2.05 -0.73 3.23
N ILE A 41 -2.54 0.49 3.36
CA ILE A 41 -2.86 1.40 2.26
C ILE A 41 -1.67 2.36 2.14
N LEU A 42 -0.87 2.17 1.11
CA LEU A 42 0.26 3.04 0.79
C LEU A 42 -0.25 4.23 0.00
N ILE A 43 -0.02 5.44 0.49
CA ILE A 43 -0.31 6.71 -0.19
C ILE A 43 1.02 7.19 -0.76
N HIS A 44 1.16 7.13 -2.08
CA HIS A 44 2.40 7.45 -2.81
C HIS A 44 2.23 8.58 -3.83
N GLY A 45 1.01 9.10 -3.96
CA GLY A 45 0.68 10.23 -4.84
C GLY A 45 0.30 9.82 -6.26
N TYR A 46 -0.48 10.67 -6.94
CA TYR A 46 -1.05 10.36 -8.26
C TYR A 46 0.00 10.17 -9.36
N GLY A 47 1.21 10.69 -9.16
CA GLY A 47 2.33 10.45 -10.06
C GLY A 47 2.31 11.24 -11.38
N SER A 48 1.54 12.32 -11.48
CA SER A 48 1.57 13.21 -12.66
C SER A 48 2.82 14.11 -12.63
N SER A 49 3.77 13.80 -13.52
CA SER A 49 4.77 14.72 -14.09
C SER A 49 5.90 15.29 -13.20
N GLY A 50 6.06 14.84 -11.94
CA GLY A 50 7.14 15.29 -11.04
C GLY A 50 7.72 14.20 -10.13
N THR A 51 8.39 14.57 -9.04
CA THR A 51 9.02 13.66 -8.06
C THR A 51 8.07 12.60 -7.50
N GLY A 52 6.76 12.89 -7.36
CA GLY A 52 5.75 11.92 -6.92
C GLY A 52 5.55 10.74 -7.88
N GLY A 53 5.76 10.94 -9.20
CA GLY A 53 5.73 9.85 -10.18
C GLY A 53 6.84 8.84 -9.97
N LYS A 54 8.00 9.31 -9.48
CA LYS A 54 9.14 8.44 -9.14
C LYS A 54 8.84 7.57 -7.93
N ILE A 55 8.10 8.08 -6.94
CA ILE A 55 7.70 7.30 -5.76
C ILE A 55 6.76 6.17 -6.17
N LYS A 56 5.68 6.47 -6.91
CA LYS A 56 4.75 5.44 -7.40
C LYS A 56 5.47 4.31 -8.13
N GLN A 57 6.36 4.67 -9.06
CA GLN A 57 7.13 3.69 -9.85
C GLN A 57 8.07 2.87 -8.96
N ALA A 58 8.85 3.52 -8.10
CA ALA A 58 9.81 2.84 -7.22
C ALA A 58 9.11 1.92 -6.20
N VAL A 59 8.01 2.37 -5.61
CA VAL A 59 7.15 1.55 -4.72
C VAL A 59 6.59 0.35 -5.48
N SER A 60 6.04 0.56 -6.67
CA SER A 60 5.46 -0.51 -7.49
C SER A 60 6.51 -1.53 -7.94
N GLN A 61 7.73 -1.09 -8.21
CA GLN A 61 8.87 -1.96 -8.53
C GLN A 61 9.29 -2.75 -7.30
N LYS A 62 9.47 -2.08 -6.14
CA LYS A 62 9.88 -2.75 -4.91
C LYS A 62 8.86 -3.77 -4.43
N LEU A 63 7.56 -3.49 -4.54
CA LEU A 63 6.51 -4.45 -4.15
C LEU A 63 6.51 -5.74 -4.98
N ARG A 64 7.13 -5.74 -6.17
CA ARG A 64 7.30 -6.94 -7.03
C ARG A 64 8.64 -7.64 -6.83
N ASP A 65 9.55 -7.04 -6.05
CA ASP A 65 10.86 -7.58 -5.75
C ASP A 65 10.73 -8.89 -4.95
N PRO A 66 11.51 -9.95 -5.29
CA PRO A 66 11.55 -11.19 -4.51
C PRO A 66 11.79 -10.97 -3.01
N SER A 67 12.51 -9.91 -2.61
CA SER A 67 12.74 -9.58 -1.20
C SER A 67 11.44 -9.33 -0.42
N MET A 68 10.35 -8.96 -1.10
CA MET A 68 9.06 -8.67 -0.47
C MET A 68 8.20 -9.92 -0.29
N VAL A 69 8.56 -11.08 -0.85
CA VAL A 69 7.73 -12.30 -0.81
C VAL A 69 7.46 -12.78 0.61
N GLY A 70 8.36 -12.50 1.57
CA GLY A 70 8.17 -12.85 2.98
C GLY A 70 7.22 -11.93 3.74
N ILE A 71 6.88 -10.76 3.18
CA ILE A 71 6.12 -9.70 3.85
C ILE A 71 4.78 -9.48 3.15
N VAL A 72 4.80 -9.40 1.83
CA VAL A 72 3.66 -9.07 0.97
C VAL A 72 3.01 -10.35 0.46
N ARG A 73 1.70 -10.48 0.69
CA ARG A 73 0.88 -11.55 0.12
C ARG A 73 0.39 -11.20 -1.27
N THR A 74 -0.17 -10.00 -1.43
CA THR A 74 -0.61 -9.48 -2.74
C THR A 74 -0.80 -7.98 -2.65
N THR A 75 -0.88 -7.34 -3.82
CA THR A 75 -1.08 -5.90 -3.94
C THR A 75 -2.20 -5.58 -4.92
N CYS A 76 -2.86 -4.45 -4.67
CA CYS A 76 -3.88 -3.88 -5.51
C CYS A 76 -3.69 -2.37 -5.61
N PRO A 77 -3.26 -1.86 -6.77
CA PRO A 77 -3.35 -0.44 -7.07
C PRO A 77 -4.82 0.03 -6.98
N GLY A 78 -5.06 1.25 -6.51
CA GLY A 78 -6.42 1.78 -6.34
C GLY A 78 -7.18 1.91 -7.67
N GLU A 79 -6.46 2.18 -8.77
CA GLU A 79 -7.03 2.22 -10.13
C GLU A 79 -7.56 0.85 -10.60
N ARG A 80 -7.09 -0.26 -10.00
CA ARG A 80 -7.55 -1.63 -10.30
C ARG A 80 -8.36 -2.24 -9.16
N TRP A 81 -8.82 -1.42 -8.21
CA TRP A 81 -9.54 -1.90 -7.04
C TRP A 81 -10.76 -2.73 -7.42
N VAL A 82 -11.56 -2.27 -8.39
CA VAL A 82 -12.79 -2.94 -8.82
C VAL A 82 -12.53 -4.39 -9.25
N GLU A 83 -11.41 -4.65 -9.93
CA GLU A 83 -11.03 -5.99 -10.40
C GLU A 83 -10.67 -6.95 -9.26
N LYS A 84 -10.04 -6.44 -8.19
CA LYS A 84 -9.52 -7.25 -7.08
C LYS A 84 -10.31 -7.13 -5.78
N LYS A 85 -11.33 -6.27 -5.74
CA LYS A 85 -12.13 -5.91 -4.56
C LYS A 85 -12.56 -7.15 -3.77
N ARG A 86 -13.15 -8.13 -4.43
CA ARG A 86 -13.65 -9.36 -3.80
C ARG A 86 -12.54 -10.10 -3.06
N THR A 87 -11.39 -10.31 -3.71
CA THR A 87 -10.22 -10.98 -3.14
C THR A 87 -9.65 -10.20 -1.96
N MET A 88 -9.54 -8.87 -2.08
CA MET A 88 -9.00 -8.00 -1.03
C MET A 88 -9.89 -7.98 0.22
N LEU A 89 -11.21 -7.82 0.04
CA LEU A 89 -12.19 -7.81 1.13
C LEU A 89 -12.33 -9.18 1.81
N ASN A 90 -12.25 -10.29 1.05
CA ASN A 90 -12.28 -11.63 1.64
C ASN A 90 -11.07 -11.86 2.57
N ALA A 91 -9.91 -11.32 2.23
CA ALA A 91 -8.70 -11.44 3.05
C ALA A 91 -8.65 -10.44 4.22
N CYS A 92 -9.23 -9.24 4.03
CA CYS A 92 -9.31 -8.20 5.05
C CYS A 92 -10.63 -7.41 4.92
N PRO A 93 -11.70 -7.81 5.64
CA PRO A 93 -13.00 -7.13 5.57
C PRO A 93 -12.97 -5.66 5.99
N GLY A 94 -12.02 -5.29 6.86
CA GLY A 94 -11.83 -3.90 7.31
C GLY A 94 -11.44 -2.92 6.20
N LEU A 95 -11.04 -3.39 5.02
CA LEU A 95 -10.82 -2.52 3.85
C LEU A 95 -12.12 -1.88 3.33
N ARG A 96 -13.29 -2.38 3.73
CA ARG A 96 -14.59 -1.83 3.32
C ARG A 96 -14.77 -0.38 3.75
N ASP A 97 -14.26 -0.02 4.93
CA ASP A 97 -14.35 1.34 5.47
C ASP A 97 -13.46 2.34 4.70
N TYR A 98 -12.48 1.83 3.94
CA TYR A 98 -11.54 2.63 3.15
C TYR A 98 -11.85 2.60 1.65
N GLU A 99 -12.88 1.87 1.22
CA GLU A 99 -13.17 1.63 -0.19
C GLU A 99 -13.34 2.93 -0.99
N SER A 100 -14.05 3.93 -0.44
CA SER A 100 -14.26 5.22 -1.10
C SER A 100 -12.97 5.99 -1.38
N ARG A 101 -11.92 5.76 -0.57
CA ARG A 101 -10.59 6.37 -0.74
C ARG A 101 -9.70 5.58 -1.70
N ILE A 102 -9.94 4.28 -1.83
CA ILE A 102 -9.13 3.36 -2.64
C ILE A 102 -9.62 3.30 -4.08
N SER A 103 -10.93 3.15 -4.28
CA SER A 103 -11.49 2.81 -5.58
C SER A 103 -11.27 3.91 -6.61
N GLY A 104 -10.53 3.60 -7.68
CA GLY A 104 -10.21 4.55 -8.75
C GLY A 104 -9.08 5.54 -8.41
N ASN A 105 -8.48 5.44 -7.22
CA ASN A 105 -7.44 6.35 -6.78
C ASN A 105 -6.05 5.87 -7.22
N TYR A 106 -5.44 6.61 -8.15
CA TYR A 106 -4.12 6.28 -8.71
C TYR A 106 -2.95 6.54 -7.75
N GLY A 107 -3.19 7.31 -6.69
CA GLY A 107 -2.18 7.68 -5.70
C GLY A 107 -2.10 6.72 -4.51
N VAL A 108 -2.84 5.62 -4.54
CA VAL A 108 -2.82 4.63 -3.48
C VAL A 108 -2.60 3.21 -4.00
N THR A 109 -1.95 2.40 -3.18
CA THR A 109 -1.78 0.97 -3.41
C THR A 109 -2.09 0.23 -2.12
N VAL A 110 -3.03 -0.70 -2.17
CA VAL A 110 -3.35 -1.58 -1.05
C VAL A 110 -2.43 -2.79 -1.08
N VAL A 111 -1.82 -3.11 0.06
CA VAL A 111 -0.92 -4.24 0.26
C VAL A 111 -1.55 -5.16 1.31
N LEU A 112 -1.78 -6.43 0.96
CA LEU A 112 -2.08 -7.44 1.96
C LEU A 112 -0.78 -8.02 2.50
N LEU A 113 -0.67 -8.09 3.82
CA LEU A 113 0.47 -8.68 4.51
C LEU A 113 0.29 -10.20 4.66
N LYS A 114 1.40 -10.93 4.74
CA LYS A 114 1.42 -12.36 5.08
C LYS A 114 1.20 -12.60 6.56
#